data_AF-A0A1Z5TKA3-F1
#
_entry.id   AF-A0A1Z5TKA3-F1
#
_cell.length_a   1.000
_cell.length_b   1.000
_cell.length_c   1.000
_cell.angle_alpha   90.00
_cell.angle_beta   90.00
_cell.angle_gamma   90.00
#
_symmetry.space_group_name_H-M   'P 1'
#
loop_
_entity.id
_entity.type
_entity.pdbx_description
1 polymer ?
#
loop_
_entity_poly.entity_id
_entity_poly.type
_entity_poly.pdbx_seq_one_letter_code
_entity_poly.pdbx_strand_id
1 'polypeptide(L)'
;MAFVMQERLRWQDLKPKGRPFEYLEDYKILHNDWPYGVDPRIVHLVVWAKFDLPSDPVTDDLTPQTRHLINSFVDQLFVSKCGSDNVIWFKNWGSLKSIHAVEHFHVMLFNPDKSFIDEITHGDAPLAEKIRSSGAI
;
A
#
# COMPACT_ATOMS: atom_id res chain seq x y z
N MET A 1 -8.00 -4.31 -14.41
CA MET A 1 -6.65 -3.83 -14.81
C MET A 1 -6.64 -2.32 -15.02
N ALA A 2 -7.44 -1.78 -15.94
CA ALA A 2 -7.54 -0.32 -16.17
C ALA A 2 -8.06 0.47 -14.96
N PHE A 3 -9.01 -0.10 -14.20
CA PHE A 3 -9.68 0.60 -13.10
C PHE A 3 -8.72 1.12 -12.01
N VAL A 4 -7.82 0.29 -11.46
CA VAL A 4 -6.91 0.76 -10.40
C VAL A 4 -5.96 1.84 -10.93
N MET A 5 -5.41 1.67 -12.14
CA MET A 5 -4.56 2.69 -12.73
C MET A 5 -5.30 3.99 -13.07
N GLN A 6 -6.50 3.91 -13.65
CA GLN A 6 -7.25 5.07 -14.13
C GLN A 6 -8.01 5.77 -13.00
N GLU A 7 -8.71 5.02 -12.14
CA GLU A 7 -9.62 5.58 -11.15
C GLU A 7 -8.95 5.82 -9.80
N ARG A 8 -8.03 4.92 -9.38
CA ARG A 8 -7.35 5.02 -8.07
C ARG A 8 -6.03 5.74 -8.15
N LEU A 9 -5.10 5.22 -8.94
CA LEU A 9 -3.75 5.76 -9.03
C LEU A 9 -3.70 7.01 -9.90
N ARG A 10 -4.56 7.13 -10.91
CA ARG A 10 -4.56 8.24 -11.88
C ARG A 10 -3.16 8.52 -12.46
N TRP A 11 -2.37 7.45 -12.63
CA TRP A 11 -1.04 7.53 -13.23
C TRP A 11 -1.13 7.34 -14.74
N GLN A 12 -0.41 8.17 -15.49
CA GLN A 12 -0.36 8.06 -16.96
C GLN A 12 0.55 6.93 -17.43
N ASP A 13 1.62 6.66 -16.69
CA ASP A 13 2.54 5.55 -16.91
C ASP A 13 3.11 5.04 -15.56
N LEU A 14 3.90 3.97 -15.64
CA LEU A 14 4.61 3.36 -14.52
C LEU A 14 6.11 3.66 -14.58
N LYS A 15 6.52 4.80 -15.14
CA LYS A 15 7.94 5.19 -15.16
C LYS A 15 8.25 5.94 -13.87
N PRO A 16 9.12 5.41 -12.99
CA PRO A 16 9.55 6.15 -11.82
C PRO A 16 10.44 7.33 -12.25
N LYS A 17 10.34 8.43 -11.51
CA LYS A 17 11.18 9.63 -11.65
C LYS A 17 12.58 9.41 -11.10
N GLY A 18 12.73 8.59 -10.06
CA GLY A 18 14.02 8.34 -9.42
C GLY A 18 14.15 6.95 -8.80
N ARG A 19 14.97 6.86 -7.75
CA ARG A 19 15.16 5.63 -7.00
C ARG A 19 13.91 5.31 -6.17
N PRO A 20 13.73 4.04 -5.76
CA PRO A 20 12.62 3.65 -4.90
C PRO A 20 12.47 4.55 -3.67
N PHE A 21 11.25 5.02 -3.44
CA PHE A 21 10.87 5.91 -2.33
C PHE A 21 11.57 7.28 -2.27
N GLU A 22 12.24 7.72 -3.35
CA GLU A 22 12.91 9.03 -3.42
C GLU A 22 11.92 10.17 -3.73
N TYR A 23 10.93 9.91 -4.59
CA TYR A 23 9.93 10.87 -5.03
C TYR A 23 8.52 10.42 -4.64
N LEU A 24 7.73 11.34 -4.09
CA LEU A 24 6.34 11.07 -3.69
C LEU A 24 5.45 10.75 -4.91
N GLU A 25 5.85 11.17 -6.10
CA GLU A 25 5.13 10.91 -7.35
C GLU A 25 5.30 9.46 -7.84
N ASP A 26 6.24 8.70 -7.26
CA ASP A 26 6.57 7.33 -7.66
C ASP A 26 5.85 6.27 -6.82
N TYR A 27 5.14 6.69 -5.77
CA TYR A 27 4.30 5.79 -4.97
C TYR A 27 3.02 6.47 -4.51
N LYS A 28 2.03 5.68 -4.11
CA LYS A 28 0.77 6.16 -3.50
C LYS A 28 0.36 5.25 -2.37
N ILE A 29 -0.12 5.84 -1.28
CA ILE A 29 -0.67 5.11 -0.14
C ILE A 29 -2.18 5.32 -0.19
N LEU A 30 -2.92 4.23 -0.34
CA LEU A 30 -4.37 4.26 -0.44
C LEU A 30 -4.98 3.28 0.56
N HIS A 31 -6.24 3.51 0.93
CA HIS A 31 -6.98 2.48 1.65
C HIS A 31 -7.15 1.25 0.77
N ASN A 32 -7.04 0.07 1.36
CA ASN A 32 -7.48 -1.14 0.69
C ASN A 32 -8.99 -1.06 0.46
N ASP A 33 -9.43 -1.32 -0.77
CA ASP A 33 -10.84 -1.29 -1.15
C ASP A 33 -11.66 -2.41 -0.56
N TRP A 34 -10.99 -3.53 -0.28
CA TRP A 34 -11.57 -4.72 0.31
C TRP A 34 -10.69 -5.11 1.50
N PRO A 35 -10.75 -4.35 2.60
CA PRO A 35 -9.97 -4.65 3.79
C PRO A 35 -10.37 -6.03 4.29
N TYR A 36 -9.40 -6.74 4.86
CA TYR A 36 -9.69 -8.03 5.48
C TYR A 36 -10.70 -7.83 6.61
N GLY A 37 -11.55 -8.84 6.85
CA GLY A 37 -12.51 -8.86 7.96
C GLY A 37 -11.82 -9.03 9.31
N VAL A 38 -10.96 -8.08 9.65
CA VAL A 38 -10.17 -8.05 10.89
C VAL A 38 -10.78 -7.06 11.88
N ASP A 39 -10.11 -6.86 13.02
CA ASP A 39 -10.49 -5.89 14.04
C ASP A 39 -10.73 -4.50 13.40
N PRO A 40 -11.86 -3.82 13.70
CA PRO A 40 -12.21 -2.54 13.09
C PRO A 40 -11.23 -1.40 13.42
N ARG A 41 -10.35 -1.58 14.42
CA ARG A 41 -9.27 -0.65 14.72
C ARG A 41 -8.08 -0.78 13.77
N ILE A 42 -8.05 -1.82 12.94
CA ILE A 42 -6.97 -2.03 11.98
C ILE A 42 -7.28 -1.27 10.70
N VAL A 43 -6.40 -0.32 10.36
CA VAL A 43 -6.43 0.36 9.06
C VAL A 43 -5.57 -0.44 8.09
N HIS A 44 -6.19 -0.93 7.01
CA HIS A 44 -5.51 -1.68 5.95
C HIS A 44 -5.20 -0.76 4.78
N LEU A 45 -3.92 -0.45 4.61
CA LEU A 45 -3.40 0.38 3.52
C LEU A 45 -2.71 -0.48 2.46
N VAL A 46 -2.65 0.06 1.26
CA VAL A 46 -1.88 -0.46 0.13
C VAL A 46 -0.93 0.62 -0.34
N VAL A 47 0.36 0.30 -0.35
CA VAL A 47 1.41 1.15 -0.92
C VAL A 47 1.67 0.67 -2.33
N TRP A 48 1.27 1.49 -3.31
CA TRP A 48 1.47 1.25 -4.74
C TRP A 48 2.76 1.91 -5.19
N ALA A 49 3.56 1.24 -6.02
CA ALA A 49 4.84 1.72 -6.50
C ALA A 49 4.93 1.65 -8.03
N LYS A 50 5.59 2.64 -8.64
CA LYS A 50 5.97 2.62 -10.07
C LYS A 50 7.25 1.82 -10.34
N PHE A 51 8.02 1.53 -9.31
CA PHE A 51 9.30 0.83 -9.39
C PHE A 51 9.16 -0.63 -8.98
N ASP A 52 10.10 -1.45 -9.43
CA ASP A 52 10.12 -2.88 -9.15
C ASP A 52 10.48 -3.19 -7.69
N LEU A 53 9.85 -4.23 -7.16
CA LEU A 53 10.13 -4.82 -5.86
C LEU A 53 10.57 -6.27 -6.06
N PRO A 54 11.84 -6.49 -6.51
CA PRO A 54 12.27 -7.80 -6.97
C PRO A 54 12.19 -8.86 -5.87
N SER A 55 11.74 -10.03 -6.29
CA SER A 55 11.65 -11.23 -5.47
C SER A 55 12.66 -12.26 -6.00
N ASP A 56 13.18 -13.09 -5.12
CA ASP A 56 14.07 -14.19 -5.45
C ASP A 56 13.31 -15.19 -6.34
N PRO A 57 13.85 -15.54 -7.51
CA PRO A 57 13.13 -16.33 -8.51
C PRO A 57 12.94 -17.81 -8.11
N VAL A 58 13.65 -18.28 -7.08
CA VAL A 58 13.58 -19.66 -6.59
C VAL A 58 12.58 -19.79 -5.45
N THR A 59 12.55 -18.80 -4.55
CA THR A 59 11.74 -18.83 -3.33
C THR A 59 10.46 -18.01 -3.43
N ASP A 60 10.33 -17.13 -4.43
CA ASP A 60 9.27 -16.10 -4.57
C ASP A 60 9.20 -15.12 -3.37
N ASP A 61 10.21 -15.14 -2.49
CA ASP A 61 10.34 -14.19 -1.39
C ASP A 61 11.08 -12.91 -1.84
N LEU A 62 10.90 -11.81 -1.13
CA LEU A 62 11.64 -10.58 -1.41
C LEU A 62 13.15 -10.78 -1.29
N THR A 63 13.92 -10.19 -2.22
CA THR A 63 15.37 -10.15 -2.06
C THR A 63 15.74 -9.42 -0.74
N PRO A 64 16.85 -9.77 -0.08
CA PRO A 64 17.27 -9.09 1.15
C PRO A 64 17.36 -7.55 0.99
N GLN A 65 17.80 -7.08 -0.17
CA GLN A 65 17.89 -5.67 -0.51
C GLN A 65 16.51 -5.01 -0.59
N THR A 66 15.55 -5.64 -1.27
CA THR A 66 14.17 -5.13 -1.36
C THR A 66 13.48 -5.14 0.00
N ARG A 67 13.70 -6.20 0.80
CA ARG A 67 13.16 -6.27 2.17
C ARG A 67 13.70 -5.15 3.04
N HIS A 68 15.01 -4.89 2.99
CA HIS A 68 15.63 -3.79 3.74
C HIS A 68 15.11 -2.42 3.31
N LEU A 69 14.93 -2.21 1.99
CA LEU A 69 14.36 -1.00 1.42
C LEU A 69 12.94 -0.75 1.94
N ILE A 70 12.05 -1.76 1.88
CA ILE A 70 10.67 -1.63 2.37
C ILE A 70 10.66 -1.42 3.88
N ASN A 71 11.47 -2.16 4.64
CA ASN A 71 11.58 -1.97 6.09
C ASN A 71 11.96 -0.52 6.42
N SER A 72 12.97 0.03 5.76
CA SER A 72 13.44 1.39 6.01
C SER A 72 12.34 2.43 5.74
N PHE A 73 11.62 2.26 4.63
CA PHE A 73 10.46 3.11 4.30
C PHE A 73 9.34 2.98 5.35
N VAL A 74 9.00 1.75 5.75
CA VAL A 74 7.94 1.50 6.72
C VAL A 74 8.30 2.04 8.10
N ASP A 75 9.56 1.88 8.50
CA ASP A 75 10.07 2.36 9.78
C ASP A 75 10.01 3.89 9.86
N GLN A 76 10.45 4.55 8.80
CA GLN A 76 10.47 6.01 8.73
C GLN A 76 9.07 6.62 8.70
N LEU A 77 8.14 6.04 7.93
CA LEU A 77 6.83 6.65 7.71
C LEU A 77 5.78 6.22 8.75
N PHE A 78 5.70 4.92 9.04
CA PHE A 78 4.63 4.36 9.86
C PHE A 78 5.08 4.08 11.29
N VAL A 79 6.21 3.39 11.49
CA VAL A 79 6.67 3.02 12.84
C VAL A 79 7.01 4.27 13.66
N SER A 80 7.62 5.29 13.04
CA SER A 80 7.91 6.56 13.71
C SER A 80 6.67 7.28 14.26
N LYS A 81 5.47 6.97 13.73
CA LYS A 81 4.20 7.57 14.13
C LYS A 81 3.34 6.66 14.99
N CYS A 82 3.32 5.36 14.69
CA CYS A 82 2.41 4.40 15.31
C CYS A 82 3.09 3.51 16.37
N GLY A 83 4.43 3.42 16.38
CA GLY A 83 5.19 2.46 17.18
C GLY A 83 5.28 1.08 16.52
N SER A 84 6.40 0.37 16.74
CA SER A 84 6.73 -0.88 16.03
C SER A 84 5.69 -1.98 16.23
N ASP A 85 5.11 -2.06 17.42
CA ASP A 85 4.17 -3.13 17.79
C ASP A 85 2.80 -2.96 17.12
N ASN A 86 2.54 -1.78 16.54
CA ASN A 86 1.27 -1.43 15.90
C ASN A 86 1.36 -1.42 14.37
N VAL A 87 2.51 -1.80 13.79
CA VAL A 87 2.75 -1.76 12.35
C VAL A 87 3.21 -3.12 11.87
N ILE A 88 2.48 -3.68 10.91
CA ILE A 88 2.94 -4.83 10.13
C ILE A 88 2.80 -4.53 8.65
N TRP A 89 3.68 -5.11 7.84
CA TRP A 89 3.57 -5.04 6.40
C TRP A 89 3.82 -6.40 5.78
N PHE A 90 3.21 -6.63 4.62
CA PHE A 90 3.40 -7.85 3.85
C PHE A 90 3.21 -7.57 2.38
N LYS A 91 3.89 -8.35 1.54
CA LYS A 91 3.67 -8.38 0.10
C LYS A 91 3.08 -9.72 -0.26
N ASN A 92 1.99 -9.72 -1.03
CA ASN A 92 1.43 -10.97 -1.53
C ASN A 92 2.39 -11.62 -2.55
N TRP A 93 2.49 -12.95 -2.46
CA TRP A 93 3.25 -13.80 -3.37
C TRP A 93 2.77 -13.60 -4.80
N GLY A 94 3.65 -13.78 -5.79
CA GLY A 94 3.35 -13.51 -7.19
C GLY A 94 2.08 -14.21 -7.67
N SER A 95 1.87 -15.46 -7.22
CA SER A 95 0.70 -16.30 -7.52
C SER A 95 -0.63 -15.84 -6.90
N LEU A 96 -0.60 -14.97 -5.88
CA LEU A 96 -1.76 -14.45 -5.16
C LEU A 96 -2.07 -12.97 -5.52
N LYS A 97 -1.25 -12.34 -6.37
CA LYS A 97 -1.47 -10.97 -6.82
C LYS A 97 -2.61 -10.92 -7.84
N SER A 98 -3.72 -10.27 -7.51
CA SER A 98 -4.80 -10.01 -8.48
C SER A 98 -4.41 -8.97 -9.56
N ILE A 99 -3.37 -8.15 -9.30
CA ILE A 99 -2.86 -7.12 -10.22
C ILE A 99 -1.36 -7.29 -10.38
N HIS A 100 -0.95 -8.01 -11.42
CA HIS A 100 0.46 -8.20 -11.74
C HIS A 100 1.14 -6.96 -12.35
N ALA A 101 0.35 -6.00 -12.84
CA ALA A 101 0.88 -4.89 -13.63
C ALA A 101 1.45 -3.73 -12.81
N VAL A 102 1.17 -3.67 -11.50
CA VAL A 102 1.65 -2.58 -10.63
C VAL A 102 2.14 -3.18 -9.33
N GLU A 103 3.38 -2.86 -8.96
CA GLU A 103 3.95 -3.32 -7.71
C GLU A 103 3.25 -2.67 -6.52
N HIS A 104 3.00 -3.48 -5.48
CA HIS A 104 2.36 -3.02 -4.26
C HIS A 104 2.67 -3.95 -3.09
N PHE A 105 2.58 -3.40 -1.89
CA PHE A 105 2.58 -4.14 -0.64
C PHE A 105 1.54 -3.55 0.31
N HIS A 106 1.14 -4.34 1.29
CA HIS A 106 0.14 -3.98 2.27
C HIS A 106 0.79 -3.54 3.56
N VAL A 107 0.19 -2.55 4.22
CA VAL A 107 0.54 -2.11 5.56
C VAL A 107 -0.74 -2.18 6.40
N MET A 108 -0.67 -2.82 7.56
CA MET A 108 -1.74 -2.82 8.54
C MET A 108 -1.28 -2.05 9.77
N LEU A 109 -2.10 -1.09 10.17
CA LEU A 109 -1.85 -0.21 11.31
C LEU A 109 -2.90 -0.47 12.37
N PHE A 110 -2.47 -0.77 13.59
CA PHE A 110 -3.39 -0.94 14.71
C PHE A 110 -3.67 0.39 15.40
N ASN A 111 -4.94 0.81 15.38
CA ASN A 111 -5.44 2.02 16.03
C ASN A 111 -4.61 3.30 15.75
N PRO A 112 -4.28 3.61 14.48
CA PRO A 112 -3.50 4.81 14.16
C PRO A 112 -4.32 6.09 14.37
N ASP A 113 -3.62 7.22 14.55
CA ASP A 113 -4.24 8.54 14.55
C ASP A 113 -4.89 8.82 13.19
N LYS A 114 -6.18 9.21 13.18
CA LYS A 114 -6.93 9.48 11.94
C LYS A 114 -6.32 10.62 11.12
N SER A 115 -5.80 11.67 11.76
CA SER A 115 -5.19 12.80 11.06
C SER A 115 -3.93 12.39 10.29
N PHE A 116 -3.16 11.46 10.85
CA PHE A 116 -2.02 10.86 10.16
C PHE A 116 -2.46 10.04 8.93
N ILE A 117 -3.52 9.23 9.06
CA ILE A 117 -4.06 8.47 7.92
C ILE A 117 -4.58 9.41 6.82
N ASP A 118 -5.31 10.46 7.18
CA ASP A 118 -5.83 11.44 6.24
C ASP A 118 -4.68 12.17 5.51
N GLU A 119 -3.58 12.46 6.21
CA GLU A 119 -2.38 13.10 5.65
C GLU A 119 -1.73 12.22 4.57
N ILE A 120 -1.39 10.98 4.91
CA ILE A 120 -0.61 10.10 4.02
C ILE A 120 -1.43 9.52 2.86
N THR A 121 -2.76 9.45 3.02
CA THR A 121 -3.67 8.97 1.98
C THR A 121 -4.29 10.12 1.17
N HIS A 122 -3.99 11.38 1.51
CA HIS A 122 -4.60 12.58 0.94
C HIS A 122 -6.14 12.56 0.99
N GLY A 123 -6.70 12.05 2.10
CA GLY A 123 -8.14 11.91 2.30
C GLY A 123 -8.82 10.83 1.46
N ASP A 124 -8.06 9.83 0.99
CA ASP A 124 -8.65 8.65 0.34
C ASP A 124 -9.57 7.89 1.32
N ALA A 125 -10.54 7.16 0.77
CA ALA A 125 -11.43 6.31 1.56
C ALA A 125 -11.75 5.02 0.79
N PRO A 126 -11.93 3.88 1.49
CA PRO A 126 -12.23 2.60 0.87
C PRO A 126 -13.47 2.67 -0.04
N LEU A 127 -13.41 2.02 -1.20
CA LEU A 127 -14.55 1.99 -2.12
C LEU A 127 -15.77 1.29 -1.50
N ALA A 128 -15.54 0.24 -0.68
CA ALA A 128 -16.61 -0.45 0.04
C ALA A 128 -17.42 0.49 0.94
N GLU A 129 -16.78 1.47 1.60
CA GLU A 129 -17.48 2.46 2.42
C GLU A 129 -18.28 3.45 1.58
N LYS A 130 -17.73 3.89 0.44
CA LYS A 130 -18.43 4.77 -0.52
C LYS A 130 -19.70 4.13 -1.10
N ILE A 131 -19.69 2.81 -1.32
CA ILE A 131 -20.86 2.06 -1.79
C ILE A 131 -21.90 1.92 -0.68
N ARG A 132 -21.47 1.66 0.56
CA ARG A 132 -22.38 1.57 1.72
C ARG A 132 -23.06 2.91 2.04
N SER A 133 -22.35 4.02 1.86
CA SER A 133 -22.89 5.37 2.12
C SER A 133 -23.78 5.91 0.99
N SER A 134 -23.63 5.42 -0.24
CA SER A 134 -24.48 5.81 -1.38
C SER A 134 -25.81 5.06 -1.47
N GLY A 135 -26.07 4.11 -0.56
CA GLY A 135 -27.32 3.35 -0.51
C GLY A 135 -27.54 2.39 -1.69
N ALA A 136 -26.47 2.00 -2.39
CA ALA A 136 -26.54 1.15 -3.58
C ALA A 136 -26.62 -0.37 -3.27
N ILE A 137 -27.15 -0.73 -2.09
CA ILE A 137 -27.45 -2.12 -1.68
C ILE A 137 -28.81 -2.14 -0.99
#